data_AF-A0A2M7G0W7-F1
#
_entry.id   AF-A0A2M7G0W7-F1
#
_cell.length_a   1.000
_cell.length_b   1.000
_cell.length_c   1.000
_cell.angle_alpha   90.00
_cell.angle_beta   90.00
_cell.angle_gamma   90.00
#
_symmetry.space_group_name_H-M   'P 1'
#
loop_
_entity.id
_entity.type
_entity.pdbx_description
1 polymer ?
#
loop_
_entity_poly.entity_id
_entity_poly.type
_entity_poly.pdbx_seq_one_letter_code
_entity_poly.pdbx_strand_id
1 'polypeptide(L)'
;MTENPPLNWMEILTNPNLSEAEMEHYRTVFDNDEVFQAFVKSMHLQGALDAFRKVYLAFFQQGFEAEVGMIASAYLWLQTTSRLYPAFDQEVISNWMEKSVLLGQVLFQFGVEAFQAALEEEPALAERGYPVEWEEMYALWREHLYSLTRHQESVNGEDLLQKSELMIQTLMQLQEELETESGLKLDLRDYHQILSHVFLQTFIFAYLDNPSFYYEMAACFDEVYLSLGFDVPEILIFLKGKEHLLQPENQEQLLMALAEQTLQIQSQVSSLESSSNN
;
A
#
# COMPACT_ATOMS: atom_id res chain seq x y z
N MET A 1 4.13 42.57 3.30
CA MET A 1 3.48 41.31 3.73
C MET A 1 4.05 41.04 5.11
N THR A 2 3.24 41.19 6.15
CA THR A 2 3.63 40.85 7.53
C THR A 2 3.43 39.36 7.69
N GLU A 3 4.52 38.60 7.78
CA GLU A 3 4.48 37.21 8.21
C GLU A 3 3.85 37.19 9.61
N ASN A 4 2.72 36.51 9.74
CA ASN A 4 2.16 36.25 11.05
C ASN A 4 3.16 35.35 11.81
N PRO A 5 3.47 35.66 13.08
CA PRO A 5 4.35 34.82 13.87
C PRO A 5 3.80 33.39 13.95
N PRO A 6 4.67 32.37 14.03
CA PRO A 6 4.23 30.98 14.12
C PRO A 6 3.34 30.80 15.36
N LEU A 7 2.17 30.19 15.16
CA LEU A 7 1.21 29.91 16.22
C LEU A 7 1.82 28.94 17.23
N ASN A 8 1.80 29.31 18.51
CA ASN A 8 2.22 28.44 19.61
C ASN A 8 1.08 27.49 19.99
N TRP A 9 0.94 26.40 19.24
CA TRP A 9 -0.16 25.43 19.36
C TRP A 9 -0.38 24.88 20.76
N MET A 10 0.71 24.68 21.52
CA MET A 10 0.65 24.20 22.91
C MET A 10 -0.05 25.20 23.84
N GLU A 11 0.13 26.50 23.62
CA GLU A 11 -0.47 27.55 24.45
C GLU A 11 -1.96 27.71 24.17
N ILE A 12 -2.38 27.48 22.92
CA ILE A 12 -3.79 27.51 22.49
C ILE A 12 -4.55 26.28 23.01
N LEU A 13 -3.98 25.07 22.84
CA LEU A 13 -4.62 23.82 23.25
C LEU A 13 -4.71 23.63 24.77
N THR A 14 -3.91 24.37 25.54
CA THR A 14 -3.88 24.28 27.01
C THR A 14 -4.55 25.45 27.72
N ASN A 15 -5.08 26.45 27.00
CA ASN A 15 -5.77 27.59 27.62
C ASN A 15 -7.24 27.25 27.93
N PRO A 16 -7.63 27.15 29.22
CA PRO A 16 -8.98 26.76 29.59
C PRO A 16 -10.04 27.88 29.44
N ASN A 17 -9.64 29.11 29.09
CA ASN A 17 -10.50 30.29 29.11
C ASN A 17 -10.65 30.97 27.73
N LEU A 18 -10.75 30.20 26.65
CA LEU A 18 -11.02 30.73 25.32
C LEU A 18 -12.48 31.20 25.20
N SER A 19 -12.72 32.39 24.66
CA SER A 19 -14.08 32.85 24.31
C SER A 19 -14.63 32.09 23.10
N GLU A 20 -15.96 32.07 22.91
CA GLU A 20 -16.59 31.40 21.74
C GLU A 20 -16.08 31.92 20.40
N ALA A 21 -15.81 33.23 20.29
CA ALA A 21 -15.26 33.83 19.07
C ALA A 21 -13.81 33.40 18.83
N GLU A 22 -13.01 33.23 19.89
CA GLU A 22 -11.65 32.70 19.79
C GLU A 22 -11.65 31.21 19.49
N MET A 23 -12.56 30.43 20.07
CA MET A 23 -12.73 29.01 19.76
C MET A 23 -13.12 28.82 18.29
N GLU A 24 -14.06 29.60 17.75
CA GLU A 24 -14.46 29.52 16.35
C GLU A 24 -13.35 30.04 15.42
N HIS A 25 -12.62 31.08 15.82
CA HIS A 25 -11.44 31.55 15.09
C HIS A 25 -10.36 30.47 15.03
N TYR A 26 -10.01 29.85 16.16
CA TYR A 26 -9.01 28.78 16.20
C TYR A 26 -9.50 27.53 15.48
N ARG A 27 -10.77 27.15 15.60
CA ARG A 27 -11.36 26.08 14.79
C ARG A 27 -11.19 26.36 13.30
N THR A 28 -11.49 27.58 12.85
CA THR A 28 -11.29 27.98 11.46
C THR A 28 -9.82 27.97 11.06
N VAL A 29 -8.91 28.40 11.95
CA VAL A 29 -7.47 28.35 11.71
C VAL A 29 -6.98 26.91 11.63
N PHE A 30 -7.40 26.03 12.54
CA PHE A 30 -7.06 24.61 12.55
C PHE A 30 -7.61 23.87 11.33
N ASP A 31 -8.87 24.15 10.95
CA ASP A 31 -9.50 23.56 9.76
C ASP A 31 -8.79 23.97 8.46
N ASN A 32 -8.10 25.13 8.44
CA ASN A 32 -7.37 25.65 7.28
C ASN A 32 -5.84 25.51 7.37
N ASP A 33 -5.30 25.00 8.47
CA ASP A 33 -3.85 24.77 8.64
C ASP A 33 -3.48 23.39 8.10
N GLU A 34 -2.80 23.36 6.96
CA GLU A 34 -2.43 22.13 6.26
C GLU A 34 -1.55 21.19 7.11
N VAL A 35 -0.67 21.74 7.95
CA VAL A 35 0.23 20.95 8.80
C VAL A 35 -0.55 20.29 9.93
N PHE A 36 -1.47 21.03 10.54
CA PHE A 36 -2.35 20.51 11.57
C PHE A 36 -3.30 19.44 11.01
N GLN A 37 -3.91 19.67 9.84
CA GLN A 37 -4.74 18.67 9.19
C GLN A 37 -3.96 17.40 8.81
N ALA A 38 -2.71 17.54 8.34
CA ALA A 38 -1.83 16.40 8.09
C ALA A 38 -1.56 15.60 9.38
N PHE A 39 -1.24 16.26 10.50
CA PHE A 39 -1.02 15.60 11.78
C PHE A 39 -2.27 14.85 12.29
N VAL A 40 -3.45 15.50 12.23
CA VAL A 40 -4.73 14.87 12.62
C VAL A 40 -5.03 13.66 11.73
N LYS A 41 -4.78 13.77 10.42
CA LYS A 41 -4.94 12.67 9.47
C LYS A 41 -4.00 11.50 9.80
N SER A 42 -2.73 11.75 10.11
CA SER A 42 -1.78 10.71 10.55
C SER A 42 -2.23 10.01 11.84
N MET A 43 -2.81 10.74 12.80
CA MET A 43 -3.38 10.12 14.00
C MET A 43 -4.56 9.19 13.68
N HIS A 44 -5.45 9.59 12.77
CA HIS A 44 -6.55 8.75 12.33
C HIS A 44 -6.07 7.52 11.56
N LEU A 45 -5.08 7.66 10.67
CA LEU A 45 -4.43 6.55 9.96
C LEU A 45 -3.87 5.53 10.96
N GLN A 46 -3.14 6.00 11.96
CA GLN A 46 -2.58 5.14 13.01
C GLN A 46 -3.67 4.44 13.83
N GLY A 47 -4.75 5.15 14.18
CA GLY A 47 -5.90 4.58 14.88
C GLY A 47 -6.57 3.44 14.11
N ALA A 48 -6.77 3.62 12.80
CA ALA A 48 -7.32 2.60 11.92
C ALA A 48 -6.36 1.40 11.77
N LEU A 49 -5.08 1.66 11.51
CA LEU A 49 -4.04 0.62 11.38
C LEU A 49 -3.94 -0.27 12.63
N ASP A 50 -4.02 0.30 13.82
CA ASP A 50 -3.96 -0.45 15.07
C ASP A 50 -5.17 -1.37 15.28
N ALA A 51 -6.35 -0.98 14.80
CA ALA A 51 -7.53 -1.84 14.84
C ALA A 51 -7.33 -3.08 13.96
N PHE A 52 -6.85 -2.90 12.73
CA PHE A 52 -6.49 -4.01 11.84
C PHE A 52 -5.48 -4.93 12.51
N ARG A 53 -4.35 -4.40 13.01
CA ARG A 53 -3.29 -5.20 13.68
C ARG A 53 -3.83 -6.06 14.82
N LYS A 54 -4.76 -5.54 15.64
CA LYS A 54 -5.38 -6.30 16.72
C LYS A 54 -6.15 -7.51 16.21
N VAL A 55 -6.87 -7.38 15.09
CA VAL A 55 -7.56 -8.50 14.45
C VAL A 55 -6.56 -9.57 14.02
N TYR A 56 -5.50 -9.20 13.28
CA TYR A 56 -4.45 -10.14 12.87
C TYR A 56 -3.83 -10.88 14.05
N LEU A 57 -3.42 -10.15 15.09
CA LEU A 57 -2.85 -10.74 16.30
C LEU A 57 -3.82 -11.71 16.99
N ALA A 58 -5.11 -11.39 17.05
CA ALA A 58 -6.11 -12.25 17.65
C ALA A 58 -6.30 -13.57 16.86
N PHE A 59 -6.25 -13.53 15.53
CA PHE A 59 -6.32 -14.73 14.69
C PHE A 59 -5.05 -15.60 14.85
N PHE A 60 -3.86 -14.99 14.82
CA PHE A 60 -2.61 -15.72 15.02
C PHE A 60 -2.52 -16.37 16.40
N GLN A 61 -3.00 -15.69 17.46
CA GLN A 61 -3.10 -16.27 18.80
C GLN A 61 -4.05 -17.46 18.88
N GLN A 62 -5.04 -17.53 17.98
CA GLN A 62 -5.95 -18.67 17.85
C GLN A 62 -5.38 -19.80 16.99
N GLY A 63 -4.13 -19.68 16.54
CA GLY A 63 -3.43 -20.71 15.78
C GLY A 63 -3.66 -20.67 14.27
N PHE A 64 -4.20 -19.56 13.75
CA PHE A 64 -4.28 -19.36 12.31
C PHE A 64 -2.89 -19.16 11.71
N GLU A 65 -2.66 -19.75 10.54
CA GLU A 65 -1.41 -19.67 9.80
C GLU A 65 -1.21 -18.27 9.18
N ALA A 66 0.04 -17.86 8.97
CA ALA A 66 0.35 -16.56 8.40
C ALA A 66 -0.19 -16.40 6.96
N GLU A 67 -0.22 -17.52 6.22
CA GLU A 67 -0.83 -17.67 4.90
C GLU A 67 -2.31 -17.27 4.89
N VAL A 68 -3.04 -17.55 5.98
CA VAL A 68 -4.44 -17.14 6.12
C VAL A 68 -4.56 -15.62 6.13
N GLY A 69 -3.68 -14.97 6.91
CA GLY A 69 -3.58 -13.51 6.96
C GLY A 69 -3.17 -12.89 5.62
N MET A 70 -2.30 -13.57 4.87
CA MET A 70 -1.87 -13.15 3.54
C MET A 70 -3.00 -13.18 2.51
N ILE A 71 -3.76 -14.26 2.46
CA ILE A 71 -4.93 -14.37 1.58
C ILE A 71 -5.97 -13.32 1.95
N ALA A 72 -6.23 -13.13 3.26
CA ALA A 72 -7.23 -12.17 3.71
C ALA A 72 -6.85 -10.71 3.43
N SER A 73 -5.59 -10.34 3.65
CA SER A 73 -5.07 -9.01 3.31
C SER A 73 -5.05 -8.76 1.81
N ALA A 74 -4.63 -9.73 1.00
CA ALA A 74 -4.70 -9.65 -0.46
C ALA A 74 -6.14 -9.37 -0.93
N TYR A 75 -7.12 -10.09 -0.39
CA TYR A 75 -8.52 -9.89 -0.75
C TYR A 75 -9.00 -8.48 -0.44
N LEU A 76 -8.80 -7.99 0.78
CA LEU A 76 -9.22 -6.64 1.19
C LEU A 76 -8.53 -5.56 0.35
N TRP A 77 -7.23 -5.74 0.08
CA TRP A 77 -6.47 -4.83 -0.75
C TRP A 77 -7.05 -4.77 -2.17
N LEU A 78 -7.28 -5.93 -2.80
CA LEU A 78 -7.85 -6.02 -4.16
C LEU A 78 -9.27 -5.44 -4.24
N GLN A 79 -10.11 -5.67 -3.23
CA GLN A 79 -11.45 -5.08 -3.15
C GLN A 79 -11.42 -3.55 -2.98
N THR A 80 -10.46 -3.04 -2.22
CA THR A 80 -10.30 -1.59 -2.06
C THR A 80 -9.73 -0.97 -3.34
N THR A 81 -8.79 -1.65 -4.01
CA THR A 81 -8.26 -1.26 -5.32
C THR A 81 -9.37 -1.17 -6.37
N SER A 82 -10.30 -2.12 -6.45
CA SER A 82 -11.37 -2.09 -7.45
C SER A 82 -12.35 -0.92 -7.28
N ARG A 83 -12.54 -0.45 -6.04
CA ARG A 83 -13.32 0.77 -5.75
C ARG A 83 -12.61 2.03 -6.23
N LEU A 84 -11.27 2.04 -6.27
CA LEU A 84 -10.45 3.15 -6.78
C LEU A 84 -10.24 3.07 -8.30
N TYR A 85 -10.19 1.85 -8.87
CA TYR A 85 -9.85 1.58 -10.26
C TYR A 85 -10.89 0.65 -10.90
N PRO A 86 -11.92 1.19 -11.59
CA PRO A 86 -13.03 0.40 -12.14
C PRO A 86 -12.64 -0.68 -13.16
N ALA A 87 -11.47 -0.57 -13.79
CA ALA A 87 -10.93 -1.58 -14.71
C ALA A 87 -10.45 -2.85 -13.98
N PHE A 88 -10.29 -2.80 -12.66
CA PHE A 88 -9.88 -3.89 -11.80
C PHE A 88 -11.11 -4.76 -11.44
N ASP A 89 -11.59 -5.53 -12.41
CA ASP A 89 -12.83 -6.30 -12.31
C ASP A 89 -12.72 -7.56 -11.41
N GLN A 90 -13.86 -8.22 -11.16
CA GLN A 90 -13.92 -9.42 -10.33
C GLN A 90 -13.08 -10.58 -10.88
N GLU A 91 -12.85 -10.65 -12.19
CA GLU A 91 -12.02 -11.68 -12.79
C GLU A 91 -10.53 -11.43 -12.50
N VAL A 92 -10.08 -10.17 -12.55
CA VAL A 92 -8.74 -9.76 -12.10
C VAL A 92 -8.54 -10.11 -10.62
N ILE A 93 -9.53 -9.79 -9.77
CA ILE A 93 -9.47 -10.11 -8.33
C ILE A 93 -9.34 -11.62 -8.12
N SER A 94 -10.21 -12.43 -8.72
CA SER A 94 -10.17 -13.90 -8.56
C SER A 94 -8.83 -14.49 -8.98
N ASN A 95 -8.28 -14.02 -10.10
CA ASN A 95 -6.98 -14.50 -10.60
C ASN A 95 -5.83 -14.15 -9.64
N TRP A 96 -5.78 -12.91 -9.15
CA TRP A 96 -4.75 -12.52 -8.18
C TRP A 96 -4.93 -13.17 -6.81
N MET A 97 -6.16 -13.53 -6.43
CA MET A 97 -6.43 -14.28 -5.20
C MET A 97 -5.85 -15.70 -5.24
N GLU A 98 -5.92 -16.38 -6.38
CA GLU A 98 -5.25 -17.68 -6.58
C GLU A 98 -3.72 -17.58 -6.47
N LYS A 99 -3.18 -16.35 -6.60
CA LYS A 99 -1.75 -16.03 -6.59
C LYS A 99 -1.41 -14.99 -5.52
N SER A 100 -2.11 -14.99 -4.39
CA SER A 100 -1.98 -13.96 -3.33
C SER A 100 -0.55 -13.77 -2.82
N VAL A 101 0.24 -14.83 -2.70
CA VAL A 101 1.66 -14.75 -2.34
C VAL A 101 2.47 -14.03 -3.42
N LEU A 102 2.26 -14.37 -4.70
CA LEU A 102 2.92 -13.69 -5.81
C LEU A 102 2.50 -12.23 -5.90
N LEU A 103 1.22 -11.90 -5.64
CA LEU A 103 0.78 -10.52 -5.53
C LEU A 103 1.58 -9.76 -4.47
N GLY A 104 1.73 -10.33 -3.27
CA GLY A 104 2.53 -9.73 -2.19
C GLY A 104 3.98 -9.50 -2.61
N GLN A 105 4.59 -10.47 -3.29
CA GLN A 105 5.94 -10.35 -3.85
C GLN A 105 6.06 -9.20 -4.86
N VAL A 106 5.08 -9.08 -5.78
CA VAL A 106 5.06 -8.03 -6.79
C VAL A 106 4.93 -6.65 -6.16
N LEU A 107 3.96 -6.45 -5.26
CA LEU A 107 3.76 -5.17 -4.58
C LEU A 107 4.98 -4.75 -3.77
N PHE A 108 5.61 -5.73 -3.15
CA PHE A 108 6.83 -5.51 -2.40
C PHE A 108 8.01 -5.12 -3.30
N GLN A 109 8.22 -5.83 -4.41
CA GLN A 109 9.24 -5.50 -5.41
C GLN A 109 9.06 -4.07 -5.93
N PHE A 110 7.82 -3.69 -6.29
CA PHE A 110 7.54 -2.33 -6.74
C PHE A 110 7.87 -1.29 -5.66
N GLY A 111 7.53 -1.54 -4.40
CA GLY A 111 7.86 -0.62 -3.31
C GLY A 111 9.37 -0.45 -3.16
N VAL A 112 10.12 -1.53 -3.28
CA VAL A 112 11.58 -1.47 -3.21
C VAL A 112 12.18 -0.68 -4.39
N GLU A 113 11.68 -0.89 -5.61
CA GLU A 113 12.12 -0.14 -6.79
C GLU A 113 11.79 1.35 -6.69
N ALA A 114 10.59 1.68 -6.19
CA ALA A 114 10.19 3.07 -5.95
C ALA A 114 11.09 3.74 -4.91
N PHE A 115 11.49 3.02 -3.86
CA PHE A 115 12.47 3.53 -2.90
C PHE A 115 13.83 3.79 -3.52
N GLN A 116 14.33 2.86 -4.35
CA GLN A 116 15.61 3.04 -5.04
C GLN A 116 15.59 4.29 -5.92
N ALA A 117 14.52 4.48 -6.70
CA ALA A 117 14.33 5.69 -7.50
C ALA A 117 14.31 6.96 -6.62
N ALA A 118 13.59 6.93 -5.50
CA ALA A 118 13.54 8.07 -4.58
C ALA A 118 14.91 8.42 -3.97
N LEU A 119 15.73 7.42 -3.62
CA LEU A 119 17.11 7.65 -3.14
C LEU A 119 18.02 8.27 -4.21
N GLU A 120 17.85 7.87 -5.48
CA GLU A 120 18.63 8.42 -6.60
C GLU A 120 18.23 9.88 -6.92
N GLU A 121 16.93 10.19 -6.83
CA GLU A 121 16.39 11.49 -7.19
C GLU A 121 16.45 12.53 -6.06
N GLU A 122 16.45 12.12 -4.78
CA GLU A 122 16.47 13.01 -3.62
C GLU A 122 17.73 12.85 -2.74
N PRO A 123 18.77 13.70 -2.92
CA PRO A 123 19.99 13.66 -2.11
C PRO A 123 19.75 13.83 -0.61
N ALA A 124 18.70 14.54 -0.22
CA ALA A 124 18.33 14.74 1.18
C ALA A 124 17.86 13.44 1.87
N LEU A 125 17.30 12.50 1.10
CA LEU A 125 16.99 11.17 1.60
C LEU A 125 18.30 10.39 1.81
N ALA A 126 19.19 10.36 0.82
CA ALA A 126 20.51 9.73 0.96
C ALA A 126 21.32 10.28 2.16
N GLU A 127 21.25 11.59 2.42
CA GLU A 127 21.93 12.26 3.53
C GLU A 127 21.32 11.98 4.92
N ARG A 128 20.08 11.48 5.02
CA ARG A 128 19.49 10.99 6.27
C ARG A 128 20.15 9.70 6.78
N GLY A 129 21.11 9.16 6.02
CA GLY A 129 21.93 8.03 6.44
C GLY A 129 21.24 6.69 6.27
N TYR A 130 20.50 6.51 5.18
CA TYR A 130 20.02 5.17 4.80
C TYR A 130 21.24 4.26 4.58
N PRO A 131 21.41 3.20 5.38
CA PRO A 131 22.65 2.44 5.40
C PRO A 131 22.91 1.69 4.08
N VAL A 132 24.20 1.53 3.73
CA VAL A 132 24.69 0.62 2.66
C VAL A 132 24.17 -0.81 2.84
N GLU A 133 23.82 -1.18 4.08
CA GLU A 133 23.17 -2.46 4.41
C GLU A 133 21.86 -2.67 3.62
N TRP A 134 21.19 -1.62 3.14
CA TRP A 134 19.94 -1.73 2.39
C TRP A 134 20.14 -2.16 0.93
N GLU A 135 21.27 -1.83 0.30
CA GLU A 135 21.63 -2.36 -1.02
C GLU A 135 22.03 -3.85 -0.93
N GLU A 136 22.72 -4.24 0.13
CA GLU A 136 23.05 -5.64 0.41
C GLU A 136 21.79 -6.45 0.75
N MET A 137 20.86 -5.86 1.52
CA MET A 137 19.53 -6.42 1.74
C MET A 137 18.76 -6.54 0.43
N TYR A 138 18.76 -5.52 -0.44
CA TYR A 138 18.14 -5.59 -1.76
C TYR A 138 18.66 -6.78 -2.60
N ALA A 139 19.97 -7.01 -2.59
CA ALA A 139 20.56 -8.15 -3.28
C ALA A 139 20.09 -9.50 -2.69
N LEU A 140 20.09 -9.62 -1.35
CA LEU A 140 19.56 -10.79 -0.62
C LEU A 140 18.07 -11.02 -0.92
N TRP A 141 17.32 -9.95 -1.12
CA TRP A 141 15.88 -9.96 -1.36
C TRP A 141 15.52 -10.37 -2.76
N ARG A 142 16.23 -9.83 -3.75
CA ARG A 142 16.12 -10.30 -5.12
C ARG A 142 16.39 -11.81 -5.15
N GLU A 143 17.38 -12.30 -4.41
CA GLU A 143 17.67 -13.73 -4.29
C GLU A 143 16.56 -14.53 -3.57
N HIS A 144 15.95 -14.00 -2.51
CA HIS A 144 14.90 -14.67 -1.71
C HIS A 144 13.51 -14.62 -2.35
N LEU A 145 13.13 -13.52 -3.01
CA LEU A 145 11.88 -13.43 -3.79
C LEU A 145 11.86 -14.51 -4.88
N TYR A 146 13.00 -14.78 -5.50
CA TYR A 146 13.16 -15.85 -6.48
C TYR A 146 13.21 -17.27 -5.89
N SER A 147 13.53 -17.43 -4.61
CA SER A 147 13.49 -18.74 -3.95
C SER A 147 12.07 -19.10 -3.50
N LEU A 148 11.29 -18.12 -3.06
CA LEU A 148 9.88 -18.30 -2.65
C LEU A 148 8.97 -18.73 -3.82
N THR A 149 9.22 -18.25 -5.04
CA THR A 149 8.48 -18.67 -6.24
C THR A 149 8.68 -20.15 -6.60
N ARG A 150 9.74 -20.79 -6.09
CA ARG A 150 10.02 -22.23 -6.29
C ARG A 150 9.42 -23.14 -5.22
N HIS A 151 8.82 -22.60 -4.16
CA HIS A 151 8.23 -23.38 -3.06
C HIS A 151 6.69 -23.41 -3.07
N GLN A 152 6.08 -23.16 -4.23
CA GLN A 152 4.64 -23.36 -4.49
C GLN A 152 4.21 -24.84 -4.52
N GLU A 153 4.80 -25.71 -3.68
CA GLU A 153 4.36 -27.10 -3.56
C GLU A 153 3.62 -27.36 -2.23
N SER A 154 2.33 -27.65 -2.39
CA SER A 154 1.50 -28.48 -1.49
C SER A 154 0.92 -27.89 -0.22
N VAL A 155 0.59 -26.59 -0.19
CA VAL A 155 -0.36 -26.12 0.83
C VAL A 155 -1.76 -26.60 0.44
N ASN A 156 -2.45 -27.28 1.36
CA ASN A 156 -3.80 -27.82 1.13
C ASN A 156 -4.80 -26.66 0.99
N GLY A 157 -4.94 -26.15 -0.24
CA GLY A 157 -5.55 -24.86 -0.55
C GLY A 157 -6.99 -24.69 -0.06
N GLU A 158 -7.79 -25.76 -0.02
CA GLU A 158 -9.18 -25.67 0.43
C GLU A 158 -9.32 -25.33 1.92
N ASP A 159 -8.47 -25.87 2.81
CA ASP A 159 -8.54 -25.60 4.25
C ASP A 159 -8.06 -24.18 4.57
N LEU A 160 -7.01 -23.71 3.88
CA LEU A 160 -6.56 -22.34 4.00
C LEU A 160 -7.60 -21.33 3.52
N LEU A 161 -8.21 -21.58 2.36
CA LEU A 161 -9.24 -20.69 1.82
C LEU A 161 -10.43 -20.57 2.77
N GLN A 162 -10.90 -21.68 3.35
CA GLN A 162 -11.97 -21.66 4.35
C GLN A 162 -11.59 -20.89 5.62
N LYS A 163 -10.38 -21.07 6.14
CA LYS A 163 -9.89 -20.28 7.28
C LYS A 163 -9.79 -18.79 6.93
N SER A 164 -9.36 -18.48 5.71
CA SER A 164 -9.30 -17.12 5.20
C SER A 164 -10.67 -16.46 5.08
N GLU A 165 -11.74 -17.18 4.75
CA GLU A 165 -13.09 -16.60 4.69
C GLU A 165 -13.52 -15.95 6.01
N LEU A 166 -13.25 -16.59 7.16
CA LEU A 166 -13.58 -16.03 8.47
C LEU A 166 -12.81 -14.73 8.74
N MET A 167 -11.52 -14.73 8.42
CA MET A 167 -10.67 -13.56 8.60
C MET A 167 -11.06 -12.42 7.65
N ILE A 168 -11.35 -12.74 6.38
CA ILE A 168 -11.86 -11.80 5.38
C ILE A 168 -13.15 -11.14 5.88
N GLN A 169 -14.14 -11.92 6.33
CA GLN A 169 -15.40 -11.40 6.84
C GLN A 169 -15.17 -10.44 8.02
N THR A 170 -14.30 -10.83 8.96
CA THR A 170 -13.99 -10.01 10.14
C THR A 170 -13.33 -8.68 9.76
N LEU A 171 -12.36 -8.73 8.84
CA LEU A 171 -11.64 -7.54 8.40
C LEU A 171 -12.51 -6.62 7.52
N MET A 172 -13.37 -7.18 6.68
CA MET A 172 -14.35 -6.41 5.90
C MET A 172 -15.33 -5.69 6.80
N GLN A 173 -15.85 -6.36 7.83
CA GLN A 173 -16.72 -5.73 8.82
C GLN A 173 -15.99 -4.59 9.54
N LEU A 174 -14.75 -4.81 9.97
CA LEU A 174 -13.93 -3.76 10.58
C LEU A 174 -13.75 -2.56 9.63
N GLN A 175 -13.46 -2.80 8.35
CA GLN A 175 -13.33 -1.74 7.36
C GLN A 175 -14.62 -0.94 7.21
N GLU A 176 -15.77 -1.60 7.12
CA GLU A 176 -17.08 -0.94 7.04
C GLU A 176 -17.39 -0.10 8.29
N GLU A 177 -17.09 -0.63 9.48
CA GLU A 177 -17.23 0.10 10.74
C GLU A 177 -16.36 1.36 10.76
N LEU A 178 -15.09 1.26 10.37
CA LEU A 178 -14.17 2.39 10.32
C LEU A 178 -14.57 3.42 9.26
N GLU A 179 -15.03 2.98 8.09
CA GLU A 179 -15.48 3.87 7.00
C GLU A 179 -16.78 4.63 7.34
N THR A 180 -17.58 4.10 8.26
CA THR A 180 -18.86 4.70 8.68
C THR A 180 -18.75 5.50 9.99
N GLU A 181 -17.66 5.35 10.74
CA GLU A 181 -17.45 6.04 12.01
C GLU A 181 -17.14 7.54 11.81
N SER A 182 -18.03 8.41 12.29
CA SER A 182 -17.94 9.88 12.12
C SER A 182 -16.69 10.55 12.71
N GLY A 183 -15.89 9.81 13.48
CA GLY A 183 -14.67 10.30 14.13
C GLY A 183 -13.43 10.24 13.24
N LEU A 184 -13.33 9.24 12.36
CA LEU A 184 -12.18 9.07 11.48
C LEU A 184 -12.42 9.79 10.16
N LYS A 185 -11.67 10.87 9.92
CA LYS A 185 -11.71 11.62 8.65
C LYS A 185 -10.75 11.01 7.63
N LEU A 186 -10.95 9.75 7.28
CA LEU A 186 -10.15 9.04 6.28
C LEU A 186 -10.94 8.85 4.99
N ASP A 187 -10.27 8.97 3.86
CA ASP A 187 -10.84 8.68 2.54
C ASP A 187 -10.48 7.26 2.05
N LEU A 188 -11.03 6.86 0.90
CA LEU A 188 -10.78 5.54 0.34
C LEU A 188 -9.30 5.26 0.03
N ARG A 189 -8.52 6.28 -0.33
CA ARG A 189 -7.08 6.13 -0.58
C ARG A 189 -6.33 5.90 0.72
N ASP A 190 -6.75 6.54 1.80
CA ASP A 190 -6.20 6.31 3.13
C ASP A 190 -6.40 4.85 3.58
N TYR A 191 -7.59 4.29 3.37
CA TYR A 191 -7.84 2.87 3.66
C TYR A 191 -7.02 1.95 2.76
N HIS A 192 -6.87 2.29 1.47
CA HIS A 192 -5.99 1.54 0.57
C HIS A 192 -4.53 1.55 1.04
N GLN A 193 -4.06 2.68 1.56
CA GLN A 193 -2.74 2.83 2.15
C GLN A 193 -2.57 1.95 3.40
N ILE A 194 -3.54 1.98 4.32
CA ILE A 194 -3.55 1.14 5.53
C ILE A 194 -3.52 -0.35 5.16
N LEU A 195 -4.33 -0.77 4.19
CA LEU A 195 -4.39 -2.16 3.75
C LEU A 195 -3.09 -2.58 3.06
N SER A 196 -2.46 -1.68 2.31
CA SER A 196 -1.13 -1.92 1.71
C SER A 196 -0.08 -2.17 2.80
N HIS A 197 -0.07 -1.34 3.87
CA HIS A 197 0.79 -1.54 5.03
C HIS A 197 0.59 -2.92 5.66
N VAL A 198 -0.65 -3.27 5.96
CA VAL A 198 -1.00 -4.53 6.62
C VAL A 198 -0.62 -5.73 5.77
N PHE A 199 -0.86 -5.67 4.46
CA PHE A 199 -0.53 -6.75 3.55
C PHE A 199 0.97 -7.01 3.48
N LEU A 200 1.77 -5.96 3.31
CA LEU A 200 3.22 -6.06 3.24
C LEU A 200 3.85 -6.43 4.59
N GLN A 201 3.32 -5.89 5.69
CA GLN A 201 3.73 -6.29 7.03
C GLN A 201 3.54 -7.80 7.23
N THR A 202 2.38 -8.33 6.82
CA THR A 202 2.09 -9.76 6.90
C THR A 202 3.04 -10.57 6.02
N PHE A 203 3.33 -10.11 4.80
CA PHE A 203 4.25 -10.78 3.87
C PHE A 203 5.67 -10.88 4.44
N ILE A 204 6.22 -9.75 4.91
CA ILE A 204 7.58 -9.69 5.46
C ILE A 204 7.70 -10.58 6.69
N PHE A 205 6.72 -10.53 7.59
CA PHE A 205 6.76 -11.34 8.80
C PHE A 205 6.59 -12.83 8.50
N ALA A 206 5.75 -13.20 7.52
CA ALA A 206 5.49 -14.58 7.16
C ALA A 206 6.67 -15.23 6.40
N TYR A 207 7.26 -14.51 5.45
CA TYR A 207 8.17 -15.12 4.47
C TYR A 207 9.61 -14.66 4.56
N LEU A 208 9.87 -13.51 5.19
CA LEU A 208 11.24 -12.96 5.30
C LEU A 208 11.79 -13.02 6.72
N ASP A 209 10.93 -13.25 7.73
CA ASP A 209 11.28 -13.36 9.15
C ASP A 209 12.24 -12.24 9.64
N ASN A 210 12.03 -11.02 9.14
CA ASN A 210 12.86 -9.87 9.48
C ASN A 210 12.00 -8.64 9.83
N PRO A 211 11.57 -8.52 11.11
CA PRO A 211 10.67 -7.44 11.52
C PRO A 211 11.29 -6.04 11.45
N SER A 212 12.60 -5.91 11.71
CA SER A 212 13.32 -4.64 11.65
C SER A 212 13.16 -3.97 10.29
N PHE A 213 13.15 -4.79 9.25
CA PHE A 213 12.99 -4.33 7.89
C PHE A 213 11.65 -3.63 7.66
N TYR A 214 10.54 -4.18 8.15
CA TYR A 214 9.23 -3.55 7.96
C TYR A 214 9.20 -2.14 8.54
N TYR A 215 9.83 -1.93 9.71
CA TYR A 215 9.85 -0.60 10.35
C TYR A 215 10.65 0.42 9.53
N GLU A 216 11.72 -0.03 8.89
CA GLU A 216 12.55 0.75 7.99
C GLU A 216 11.79 1.20 6.73
N MET A 217 11.11 0.27 6.04
CA MET A 217 10.22 0.65 4.94
C MET A 217 9.01 1.47 5.40
N ALA A 218 8.44 1.17 6.56
CA ALA A 218 7.29 1.89 7.09
C ALA A 218 7.61 3.36 7.37
N ALA A 219 8.84 3.69 7.76
CA ALA A 219 9.30 5.05 7.98
C ALA A 219 9.37 5.88 6.69
N CYS A 220 9.64 5.23 5.56
CA CYS A 220 9.69 5.85 4.23
C CYS A 220 8.40 5.59 3.44
N PHE A 221 7.36 5.04 4.08
CA PHE A 221 6.23 4.46 3.35
C PHE A 221 5.48 5.47 2.50
N ASP A 222 5.29 6.69 2.99
CA ASP A 222 4.63 7.73 2.19
C ASP A 222 5.47 8.09 0.96
N GLU A 223 6.79 8.20 1.09
CA GLU A 223 7.71 8.56 0.00
C GLU A 223 7.89 7.41 -1.02
N VAL A 224 7.82 6.16 -0.54
CA VAL A 224 8.13 4.92 -1.28
C VAL A 224 6.91 4.23 -1.86
N TYR A 225 5.79 4.26 -1.13
CA TYR A 225 4.57 3.56 -1.47
C TYR A 225 3.50 4.50 -2.03
N LEU A 226 3.48 5.81 -1.72
CA LEU A 226 2.62 6.75 -2.48
C LEU A 226 3.19 7.00 -3.89
N SER A 227 4.50 6.81 -4.09
CA SER A 227 5.13 6.76 -5.41
C SER A 227 4.76 5.49 -6.20
N LEU A 228 4.17 4.46 -5.59
CA LEU A 228 3.46 3.37 -6.32
C LEU A 228 2.21 3.85 -7.07
N GLY A 229 1.87 5.13 -6.98
CA GLY A 229 0.99 5.79 -7.94
C GLY A 229 1.45 5.66 -9.41
N PHE A 230 2.67 5.17 -9.67
CA PHE A 230 3.05 4.62 -10.96
C PHE A 230 2.32 3.31 -11.26
N ASP A 231 1.17 3.40 -11.93
CA ASP A 231 0.53 2.36 -12.76
C ASP A 231 0.40 0.93 -12.20
N VAL A 232 0.65 0.66 -10.90
CA VAL A 232 0.64 -0.71 -10.34
C VAL A 232 -0.68 -1.42 -10.63
N PRO A 233 -1.88 -0.82 -10.42
CA PRO A 233 -3.12 -1.44 -10.84
C PRO A 233 -3.18 -1.75 -12.34
N GLU A 234 -2.66 -0.87 -13.20
CA GLU A 234 -2.63 -1.08 -14.65
C GLU A 234 -1.69 -2.21 -15.05
N ILE A 235 -0.52 -2.32 -14.40
CA ILE A 235 0.43 -3.41 -14.60
C ILE A 235 -0.19 -4.74 -14.14
N LEU A 236 -0.85 -4.76 -12.97
CA LEU A 236 -1.53 -5.95 -12.48
C LEU A 236 -2.69 -6.38 -13.40
N ILE A 237 -3.40 -5.42 -14.02
CA ILE A 237 -4.42 -5.70 -15.04
C ILE A 237 -3.76 -6.26 -16.31
N PHE A 238 -2.67 -5.66 -16.78
CA PHE A 238 -1.92 -6.13 -17.95
C PHE A 238 -1.39 -7.55 -17.78
N LEU A 239 -0.93 -7.88 -16.57
CA LEU A 239 -0.39 -9.18 -16.21
C LEU A 239 -1.44 -10.25 -15.97
N LYS A 240 -2.75 -9.92 -16.03
CA LYS A 240 -3.84 -10.89 -15.95
C LYS A 240 -3.66 -12.00 -17.00
N GLY A 241 -3.50 -13.23 -16.55
CA GLY A 241 -3.24 -14.43 -17.35
C GLY A 241 -1.80 -14.56 -17.86
N LYS A 242 -0.92 -13.63 -17.49
CA LYS A 242 0.50 -13.56 -17.89
C LYS A 242 1.42 -13.50 -16.67
N GLU A 243 0.98 -13.95 -15.50
CA GLU A 243 1.75 -13.80 -14.26
C GLU A 243 3.04 -14.63 -14.28
N HIS A 244 3.13 -15.65 -15.14
CA HIS A 244 4.37 -16.38 -15.39
C HIS A 244 5.50 -15.44 -15.88
N LEU A 245 5.17 -14.32 -16.53
CA LEU A 245 6.15 -13.32 -16.98
C LEU A 245 6.89 -12.64 -15.81
N LEU A 246 6.34 -12.71 -14.59
CA LEU A 246 6.98 -12.15 -13.39
C LEU A 246 8.10 -13.04 -12.85
N GLN A 247 8.26 -14.25 -13.37
CA GLN A 247 9.40 -15.09 -13.03
C GLN A 247 10.69 -14.52 -13.65
N PRO A 248 11.83 -14.56 -12.94
CA PRO A 248 13.09 -13.98 -13.42
C PRO A 248 13.52 -14.49 -14.79
N GLU A 249 13.30 -15.78 -15.08
CA GLU A 249 13.58 -16.39 -16.38
C GLU A 249 12.80 -15.76 -17.55
N ASN A 250 11.70 -15.06 -17.26
CA ASN A 250 10.84 -14.43 -18.25
C ASN A 250 11.01 -12.90 -18.30
N GLN A 251 12.04 -12.34 -17.65
CA GLN A 251 12.25 -10.89 -17.57
C GLN A 251 12.33 -10.22 -18.95
N GLU A 252 13.03 -10.82 -19.92
CA GLU A 252 13.08 -10.29 -21.30
C GLU A 252 11.70 -10.29 -21.97
N GLN A 253 10.88 -11.33 -21.72
CA GLN A 253 9.53 -11.44 -22.27
C GLN A 253 8.60 -10.40 -21.64
N LEU A 254 8.72 -10.16 -20.34
CA LEU A 254 8.00 -9.11 -19.64
C LEU A 254 8.32 -7.72 -20.22
N LEU A 255 9.61 -7.40 -20.38
CA LEU A 255 10.05 -6.12 -20.95
C LEU A 255 9.56 -5.92 -22.39
N MET A 256 9.60 -6.96 -23.23
CA MET A 256 9.04 -6.91 -24.57
C MET A 256 7.53 -6.66 -24.54
N ALA A 257 6.80 -7.35 -23.68
CA ALA A 257 5.35 -7.23 -23.60
C ALA A 257 4.91 -5.83 -23.11
N LEU A 258 5.65 -5.24 -22.16
CA LEU A 258 5.43 -3.86 -21.70
C LEU A 258 5.77 -2.84 -22.81
N ALA A 259 6.87 -3.03 -23.54
CA ALA A 259 7.25 -2.16 -24.65
C ALA A 259 6.21 -2.18 -25.79
N GLU A 260 5.68 -3.36 -26.12
CA GLU A 260 4.60 -3.52 -27.10
C GLU A 260 3.32 -2.78 -26.68
N GLN A 261 2.95 -2.85 -25.39
CA GLN A 261 1.79 -2.14 -24.86
C GLN A 261 1.97 -0.61 -24.98
N THR A 262 3.14 -0.09 -24.63
CA THR A 262 3.46 1.34 -24.76
C THR A 262 3.37 1.80 -26.22
N LEU A 263 3.89 0.99 -27.16
CA LEU A 263 3.81 1.28 -28.59
C LEU A 263 2.36 1.27 -29.11
N GLN A 264 1.53 0.33 -28.63
CA GLN A 264 0.12 0.28 -28.98
C GLN A 264 -0.63 1.52 -28.48
N ILE A 265 -0.40 1.94 -27.23
CA ILE A 265 -1.00 3.15 -26.66
C ILE A 265 -0.58 4.39 -27.47
N GLN A 266 0.70 4.54 -27.79
CA GLN A 266 1.20 5.66 -28.61
C GLN A 266 0.59 5.68 -30.00
N SER A 267 0.40 4.51 -30.63
CA SER A 267 -0.24 4.39 -31.94
C SER A 267 -1.72 4.78 -31.91
N GLN A 268 -2.44 4.42 -30.84
CA GLN A 268 -3.84 4.78 -30.64
C GLN A 268 -4.01 6.28 -30.41
N VAL A 269 -3.17 6.89 -29.57
CA VAL A 269 -3.16 8.34 -29.33
C VAL A 269 -2.88 9.10 -30.63
N SER A 270 -1.88 8.67 -31.41
CA SER A 270 -1.55 9.27 -32.71
C SER A 270 -2.70 9.18 -33.73
N SER A 271 -3.46 8.08 -33.69
CA SER A 271 -4.64 7.88 -34.56
C SER A 271 -5.85 8.73 -34.16
N LEU A 272 -6.00 9.04 -32.86
CA LEU A 272 -7.06 9.90 -32.33
C LEU A 272 -6.78 11.38 -32.63
N GLU A 273 -5.52 11.81 -32.53
CA GLU A 273 -5.11 13.19 -32.86
C GLU A 273 -5.22 13.50 -34.36
N SER A 274 -4.94 12.51 -35.22
CA SER A 274 -5.11 12.64 -36.68
C SER A 274 -6.58 12.59 -37.12
N SER A 275 -7.46 12.00 -36.31
CA SER A 275 -8.91 11.98 -36.55
C SER A 275 -9.63 13.24 -36.06
N SER A 276 -9.03 13.98 -35.12
CA SER A 276 -9.60 15.21 -34.52
C SER A 276 -9.24 16.49 -35.30
N ASN A 277 -8.31 16.39 -36.26
CA ASN A 277 -7.84 17.48 -37.12
C ASN A 277 -8.43 17.44 -38.56
N ASN A 278 -9.43 16.59 -38.81
CA ASN A 278 -10.20 16.52 -40.05
C ASN A 278 -11.68 16.82 -39.77
#